data_AF-A0A645ISL3-F1
#
_entry.id   AF-A0A645ISL3-F1
#
_cell.length_a   1.000
_cell.length_b   1.000
_cell.length_c   1.000
_cell.angle_alpha   90.00
_cell.angle_beta   90.00
_cell.angle_gamma   90.00
#
_symmetry.space_group_name_H-M   'P 1'
#
loop_
_entity.id
_entity.type
_entity.pdbx_description
1 polymer ?
#
loop_
_entity_poly.entity_id
_entity_poly.type
_entity_poly.pdbx_seq_one_letter_code
_entity_poly.pdbx_strand_id
1 'polypeptide(L)'
;MKRVVGPYIYELDDADAVLSFARSVGDITPPMFGSSLYRFDERYRLILYPGSPLSREMGYLLHEFAHAAGEGDAAAAYTAEHGQSIAVGDALNLLCAAMRQNDGGFQQ
;
A
#
# COMPACT_ATOMS: atom_id res chain seq x y z
N MET A 1 -2.77 -27.86 -0.17
CA MET A 1 -3.24 -26.85 -1.14
C MET A 1 -2.45 -25.58 -0.87
N LYS A 2 -1.66 -25.08 -1.85
CA LYS A 2 -0.89 -23.84 -1.71
C LYS A 2 -1.89 -22.69 -1.80
N ARG A 3 -2.18 -22.02 -0.69
CA ARG A 3 -3.08 -20.86 -0.68
C ARG A 3 -2.42 -19.79 -1.54
N VAL A 4 -3.03 -19.44 -2.66
CA VAL A 4 -2.58 -18.31 -3.48
C VAL A 4 -2.73 -17.07 -2.60
N VAL A 5 -1.67 -16.30 -2.46
CA VAL A 5 -1.65 -15.10 -1.63
C VAL A 5 -1.44 -13.91 -2.56
N GLY A 6 -2.47 -13.08 -2.68
CA GLY A 6 -2.41 -11.85 -3.46
C GLY A 6 -2.22 -12.04 -4.98
N PRO A 7 -1.93 -10.95 -5.70
CA PRO A 7 -1.83 -9.58 -5.19
C PRO A 7 -3.16 -9.05 -4.64
N TYR A 8 -3.10 -8.22 -3.61
CA TYR A 8 -4.28 -7.55 -3.04
C TYR A 8 -4.31 -6.10 -3.48
N ILE A 9 -5.48 -5.62 -3.87
CA ILE A 9 -5.67 -4.25 -4.33
C ILE A 9 -6.55 -3.54 -3.31
N TYR A 10 -6.03 -2.46 -2.77
CA TYR A 10 -6.71 -1.59 -1.83
C TYR A 10 -6.85 -0.20 -2.42
N GLU A 11 -8.03 0.38 -2.27
CA GLU A 11 -8.30 1.76 -2.65
C GLU A 11 -8.23 2.66 -1.43
N LEU A 12 -7.53 3.78 -1.56
CA LEU A 12 -7.45 4.85 -0.57
C LEU A 12 -8.08 6.10 -1.18
N ASP A 13 -8.93 6.76 -0.39
CA ASP A 13 -9.78 7.83 -0.90
C ASP A 13 -8.97 9.05 -1.37
N ASP A 14 -7.93 9.42 -0.62
CA ASP A 14 -7.14 10.62 -0.89
C ASP A 14 -5.68 10.48 -0.42
N ALA A 15 -4.91 11.56 -0.60
CA ALA A 15 -3.49 11.59 -0.23
C ALA A 15 -3.30 11.53 1.28
N ASP A 16 -4.22 12.10 2.07
CA ASP A 16 -4.14 12.09 3.52
C ASP A 16 -4.34 10.68 4.07
N ALA A 17 -5.23 9.89 3.47
CA ALA A 17 -5.40 8.47 3.76
C ALA A 17 -4.12 7.67 3.44
N VAL A 18 -3.47 7.94 2.31
CA VAL A 18 -2.18 7.32 1.93
C VAL A 18 -1.08 7.64 2.95
N LEU A 19 -0.94 8.90 3.34
CA LEU A 19 0.09 9.33 4.29
C LEU A 19 -0.18 8.79 5.71
N SER A 20 -1.44 8.81 6.15
CA SER A 20 -1.85 8.28 7.46
C SER A 20 -1.66 6.77 7.56
N PHE A 21 -1.97 6.05 6.48
CA PHE A 21 -1.68 4.62 6.37
C PHE A 21 -0.17 4.36 6.45
N ALA A 22 0.63 5.07 5.66
CA ALA A 22 2.09 4.88 5.64
C ALA A 22 2.74 5.15 7.00
N ARG A 23 2.27 6.18 7.72
CA ARG A 23 2.70 6.45 9.10
C ARG A 23 2.37 5.29 10.02
N SER A 24 1.14 4.79 9.98
CA SER A 24 0.68 3.71 10.86
C SER A 24 1.39 2.37 10.57
N VAL A 25 1.80 2.14 9.32
CA VAL A 25 2.47 0.90 8.88
C VAL A 25 3.97 0.91 9.15
N GLY A 26 4.62 2.07 9.04
CA GLY A 26 6.07 2.22 9.19
C GLY A 26 6.62 1.79 10.55
N ASP A 27 5.77 1.75 11.58
CA ASP A 27 6.15 1.43 12.96
C ASP A 27 6.04 -0.07 13.30
N ILE A 28 5.33 -0.86 12.50
CA ILE A 28 4.88 -2.20 12.89
C ILE A 28 5.25 -3.30 11.91
N THR A 29 5.70 -2.97 10.70
CA THR A 29 5.95 -4.01 9.68
C THR A 29 7.39 -4.05 9.17
N PRO A 30 7.97 -5.26 9.04
CA PRO A 30 9.21 -5.42 8.29
C PRO A 30 8.99 -5.02 6.82
N PRO A 31 10.06 -4.66 6.09
CA PRO A 31 9.94 -4.19 4.71
C PRO A 31 9.10 -5.16 3.88
N MET A 32 7.97 -4.67 3.40
CA MET A 32 7.05 -5.47 2.58
C MET A 32 7.57 -5.43 1.15
N PHE A 33 8.20 -6.51 0.72
CA PHE A 33 8.72 -6.62 -0.65
C PHE A 33 7.56 -6.74 -1.63
N GLY A 34 7.50 -5.84 -2.61
CA GLY A 34 6.49 -5.84 -3.67
C GLY A 34 5.25 -5.03 -3.28
N SER A 35 5.31 -3.71 -3.47
CA SER A 35 4.12 -2.86 -3.41
C SER A 35 4.17 -1.79 -4.49
N SER A 36 3.01 -1.46 -5.05
CA SER A 36 2.89 -0.46 -6.11
C SER A 36 1.71 0.45 -5.83
N LEU A 37 1.92 1.75 -5.95
CA LEU A 37 0.91 2.79 -5.76
C LEU A 37 0.61 3.46 -7.10
N TYR A 38 -0.68 3.55 -7.40
CA TYR A 38 -1.21 4.21 -8.58
C TYR A 38 -2.19 5.30 -8.18
N ARG A 39 -2.18 6.42 -8.90
CA ARG A 39 -3.34 7.32 -8.92
C ARG A 39 -4.38 6.66 -9.82
N PHE A 40 -5.59 6.50 -9.32
CA PHE A 40 -6.69 5.92 -10.06
C PHE A 40 -7.87 6.90 -9.97
N ASP A 41 -8.00 7.72 -11.01
CA ASP A 41 -8.95 8.84 -11.04
C ASP A 41 -8.73 9.82 -9.87
N GLU A 42 -9.76 10.08 -9.06
CA GLU A 42 -9.66 10.95 -7.88
C GLU A 42 -9.11 10.25 -6.62
N ARG A 43 -8.79 8.96 -6.73
CA ARG A 43 -8.38 8.10 -5.61
C ARG A 43 -7.00 7.48 -5.84
N TYR A 44 -6.57 6.66 -4.89
CA TYR A 44 -5.30 5.94 -4.97
C TYR A 44 -5.55 4.44 -4.88
N ARG A 45 -4.78 3.64 -5.63
CA ARG A 45 -4.78 2.18 -5.50
C ARG A 45 -3.42 1.67 -5.11
N LEU A 46 -3.38 0.99 -3.99
CA LEU A 46 -2.22 0.29 -3.47
C LEU A 46 -2.35 -1.21 -3.81
N ILE A 47 -1.39 -1.71 -4.58
CA ILE A 47 -1.24 -3.12 -4.86
C ILE A 47 -0.19 -3.67 -3.90
N LEU A 48 -0.53 -4.74 -3.19
CA LEU A 48 0.38 -5.49 -2.32
C LEU A 48 0.64 -6.86 -2.94
N TYR A 49 1.91 -7.23 -3.06
CA TYR A 49 2.38 -8.56 -3.51
C TYR A 49 2.97 -9.33 -2.33
N PRO A 50 2.15 -9.77 -1.38
CA PRO A 50 2.66 -10.42 -0.19
C PRO A 50 3.22 -11.81 -0.53
N GLY A 51 4.50 -12.05 -0.21
CA GLY A 51 5.11 -13.39 -0.29
C GLY A 51 4.55 -14.39 0.73
N SER A 52 3.75 -13.93 1.70
CA SER A 52 3.09 -14.71 2.75
C SER A 52 1.79 -14.03 3.18
N PRO A 53 0.79 -14.73 3.74
CA PRO A 53 -0.46 -14.09 4.18
C PRO A 53 -0.22 -12.85 5.06
N LEU A 54 -1.01 -11.79 4.84
CA LEU A 54 -0.93 -10.57 5.64
C LEU A 54 -1.20 -10.88 7.12
N SER A 55 -0.46 -10.21 8.01
CA SER A 55 -0.71 -10.29 9.45
C SER A 55 -2.10 -9.71 9.77
N ARG A 56 -2.68 -10.12 10.91
CA ARG A 56 -3.96 -9.57 11.36
C ARG A 56 -3.89 -8.05 11.56
N GLU A 57 -2.79 -7.55 12.10
CA GLU A 57 -2.55 -6.13 12.35
C GLU A 57 -2.55 -5.33 11.04
N MET A 58 -1.83 -5.80 10.02
CA MET A 58 -1.85 -5.19 8.69
C MET A 58 -3.26 -5.23 8.08
N GLY A 59 -3.98 -6.34 8.26
CA GLY A 59 -5.37 -6.46 7.83
C GLY A 59 -6.30 -5.43 8.49
N TYR A 60 -6.13 -5.16 9.79
CA TYR A 60 -6.92 -4.15 10.49
C TYR A 60 -6.62 -2.73 10.00
N LEU A 61 -5.34 -2.38 9.82
CA LEU A 61 -4.97 -1.07 9.28
C LEU A 61 -5.47 -0.86 7.86
N LEU A 62 -5.33 -1.86 7.01
CA LEU A 62 -5.86 -1.78 5.65
C LEU A 62 -7.37 -1.58 5.66
N HIS A 63 -8.09 -2.15 6.63
CA HIS A 63 -9.53 -1.94 6.74
C HIS A 63 -9.91 -0.57 7.32
N GLU A 64 -9.02 0.05 8.11
CA GLU A 64 -9.20 1.38 8.71
C GLU A 64 -8.99 2.50 7.69
N PHE A 65 -7.94 2.38 6.85
CA PHE A 65 -7.52 3.45 5.93
C PHE A 65 -7.89 3.19 4.48
N ALA A 66 -8.28 1.96 4.12
CA ALA A 66 -8.50 1.57 2.75
C ALA A 66 -9.70 0.63 2.59
N HIS A 67 -10.14 0.48 1.34
CA HIS A 67 -11.19 -0.43 0.95
C HIS A 67 -10.64 -1.50 0.01
N ALA A 68 -11.03 -2.76 0.22
CA ALA A 68 -10.64 -3.83 -0.69
C ALA A 68 -11.29 -3.58 -2.07
N ALA A 69 -10.45 -3.38 -3.09
CA ALA A 69 -10.88 -3.09 -4.46
C ALA A 69 -10.69 -4.29 -5.40
N GLY A 70 -9.92 -5.30 -4.99
CA GLY A 70 -9.77 -6.55 -5.74
C GLY A 70 -8.67 -7.45 -5.20
N GLU A 71 -8.57 -8.64 -5.80
CA GLU A 71 -7.52 -9.62 -5.54
C GLU A 71 -7.13 -10.33 -6.85
N GLY A 72 -5.86 -10.69 -6.97
CA GLY A 72 -5.32 -11.50 -8.06
C GLY A 72 -4.69 -10.68 -9.18
N ASP A 73 -3.93 -11.39 -10.02
CA ASP A 73 -3.10 -10.79 -11.07
C ASP A 73 -3.93 -9.98 -12.08
N ALA A 74 -5.17 -10.39 -12.38
CA ALA A 74 -6.04 -9.67 -13.29
C ALA A 74 -6.41 -8.26 -12.75
N ALA A 75 -6.75 -8.14 -11.47
CA ALA A 75 -7.08 -6.87 -10.85
C ALA A 75 -5.84 -5.97 -10.70
N ALA A 76 -4.67 -6.57 -10.47
CA ALA A 76 -3.41 -5.86 -10.44
C ALA A 76 -3.01 -5.32 -11.81
N ALA A 77 -3.12 -6.15 -12.86
CA ALA A 77 -2.87 -5.75 -14.25
C ALA A 77 -3.81 -4.62 -14.67
N TYR A 78 -5.11 -4.75 -14.42
CA TYR A 78 -6.09 -3.70 -14.69
C TYR A 78 -5.72 -2.38 -14.01
N THR A 79 -5.31 -2.42 -12.74
CA THR A 79 -4.88 -1.21 -12.02
C THR A 79 -3.62 -0.60 -12.63
N ALA A 80 -2.66 -1.42 -13.05
CA ALA A 80 -1.43 -0.95 -13.68
C ALA A 80 -1.66 -0.38 -15.09
N GLU A 81 -2.63 -0.90 -15.84
CA GLU A 81 -2.97 -0.45 -17.19
C GLU A 81 -3.79 0.84 -17.19
N HIS A 82 -4.72 0.98 -16.25
CA HIS A 82 -5.66 2.10 -16.21
C HIS A 82 -5.29 3.19 -15.18
N GLY A 83 -4.40 2.89 -14.23
CA GLY A 83 -3.91 3.83 -13.24
C GLY A 83 -2.64 4.54 -13.68
N GLN A 84 -2.43 5.76 -13.20
CA GLN A 84 -1.16 6.46 -13.35
C GLN A 84 -0.19 5.97 -12.27
N SER A 85 0.99 5.51 -12.69
CA SER A 85 2.03 5.03 -11.77
C SER A 85 2.59 6.17 -10.92
N ILE A 86 2.54 6.03 -9.59
CA ILE A 86 3.22 6.93 -8.65
C ILE A 86 4.53 6.28 -8.18
N ALA A 87 4.45 5.03 -7.75
CA ALA A 87 5.60 4.23 -7.35
C ALA A 87 5.34 2.75 -7.63
N VAL A 88 6.33 2.03 -8.16
CA VAL A 88 6.16 0.62 -8.58
C VAL A 88 7.23 -0.24 -7.94
N GLY A 89 6.84 -1.39 -7.38
CA GLY A 89 7.73 -2.38 -6.80
C GLY A 89 8.17 -2.10 -5.36
N ASP A 90 8.22 -0.83 -4.94
CA ASP A 90 8.69 -0.44 -3.60
C ASP A 90 7.88 0.71 -2.95
N ALA A 91 6.61 0.87 -3.35
CA ALA A 91 5.80 2.02 -2.99
C ALA A 91 5.66 2.23 -1.47
N LEU A 92 5.36 1.18 -0.72
CA LEU A 92 5.15 1.26 0.73
C LEU A 92 6.43 1.64 1.48
N ASN A 93 7.58 1.09 1.07
CA ASN A 93 8.87 1.44 1.67
C ASN A 93 9.24 2.90 1.40
N LEU A 94 9.00 3.39 0.17
CA LEU A 94 9.20 4.80 -0.18
C LEU A 94 8.30 5.73 0.64
N LEU A 95 7.01 5.39 0.80
CA LEU A 95 6.07 6.16 1.62
C LEU A 95 6.51 6.18 3.09
N CYS A 96 6.84 5.03 3.67
CA CYS A 96 7.31 4.97 5.06
C CYS A 96 8.63 5.75 5.26
N ALA A 97 9.55 5.68 4.30
CA ALA A 97 10.79 6.44 4.33
C ALA A 97 10.55 7.96 4.22
N ALA A 98 9.59 8.39 3.41
CA ALA A 98 9.20 9.81 3.32
C ALA A 98 8.60 10.31 4.64
N MET A 99 7.76 9.51 5.31
CA MET A 99 7.17 9.87 6.60
C MET A 99 8.23 10.02 7.71
N ARG A 100 9.21 9.11 7.78
CA ARG A 100 10.31 9.19 8.75
C ARG A 100 11.16 10.45 8.58
N GLN A 101 11.38 10.89 7.34
CA GLN A 101 12.12 12.12 7.06
C GLN A 101 11.33 13.38 7.45
N ASN A 102 10.00 13.33 7.34
CA ASN A 102 9.15 14.44 7.73
C ASN A 102 9.04 14.60 9.27
N ASP A 103 9.03 13.48 10.00
CA ASP A 103 9.02 13.49 11.48
C ASP A 103 10.40 13.87 12.10
N GLY A 104 11.49 13.72 11.34
CA GLY A 104 12.85 14.12 11.75
C GLY A 104 13.16 15.63 11.64
N GLY A 105 12.20 16.45 11.19
CA GLY A 105 12.37 17.90 10.95
C GLY A 105 12.33 18.80 12.20
N PHE A 106 12.19 18.25 13.41
CA PHE A 106 12.25 19.00 14.67
C PHE A 106 13.38 18.51 15.57
N GLN A 107 14.62 18.71 15.15
CA GLN A 107 15.73 18.89 16.08
C GLN A 107 16.49 20.16 15.70
N GLN A 108 16.12 21.26 16.37
CA GLN A 108 16.97 22.43 16.55
C GLN A 108 18.01 22.14 17.64
#